data_AF-A0A9D4NIQ4-F1
#
_entry.id   AF-A0A9D4NIQ4-F1
#
_cell.length_a   1.000
_cell.length_b   1.000
_cell.length_c   1.000
_cell.angle_alpha   90.00
_cell.angle_beta   90.00
_cell.angle_gamma   90.00
#
_symmetry.space_group_name_H-M   'P 1'
#
loop_
_entity.id
_entity.type
_entity.pdbx_description
1 polymer ?
#
loop_
_entity_poly.entity_id
_entity_poly.type
_entity_poly.pdbx_seq_one_letter_code
_entity_poly.pdbx_strand_id
1 'polypeptide(L)' 'MVIGSEEIRAYLRTREPPMVVNRDRVRAILAELDPVGVATRWAQVVSRRRYSVPEPNSLWHIDSHHSLVR' A
#
# COMPACT_ATOMS: atom_id res chain seq x y z
N MET A 1 13.10 1.06 9.96
CA MET A 1 12.04 1.90 9.37
C MET A 1 12.19 1.82 7.86
N VAL A 2 11.35 1.05 7.16
CA VAL A 2 11.48 0.82 5.71
C VAL A 2 10.76 1.96 4.98
N ILE A 3 11.50 2.82 4.29
CA ILE A 3 10.93 4.04 3.68
C ILE A 3 10.15 3.71 2.40
N GLY A 4 8.92 4.26 2.31
CA GLY A 4 8.00 4.16 1.18
C GLY A 4 8.46 4.88 -0.08
N SER A 5 7.99 4.49 -1.28
CA SER A 5 8.21 5.31 -2.49
C SER A 5 7.55 6.69 -2.37
N GLU A 6 6.42 6.78 -1.68
CA GLU A 6 5.73 8.06 -1.47
C GLU A 6 6.43 8.94 -0.44
N GLU A 7 7.01 8.36 0.61
CA GLU A 7 7.80 9.08 1.61
C GLU A 7 9.02 9.74 0.96
N ILE A 8 9.75 9.00 0.12
CA ILE A 8 10.88 9.57 -0.63
C ILE A 8 10.41 10.69 -1.56
N ARG A 9 9.29 10.49 -2.27
CA ARG A 9 8.75 11.55 -3.13
C ARG A 9 8.29 12.77 -2.35
N ALA A 10 7.72 12.59 -1.18
CA ALA A 10 7.33 13.69 -0.30
C ALA A 10 8.56 14.48 0.14
N TYR A 11 9.59 13.79 0.62
CA TYR A 11 10.87 14.41 0.99
C TYR A 11 11.54 15.16 -0.17
N LEU A 12 11.56 14.58 -1.37
CA LEU A 12 12.16 15.22 -2.55
C LEU A 12 11.40 16.49 -2.98
N ARG A 13 10.08 16.53 -2.75
CA ARG A 13 9.26 17.73 -3.02
C ARG A 13 9.50 18.85 -2.03
N THR A 14 9.95 18.56 -0.81
CA THR A 14 10.25 19.58 0.21
C THR A 14 11.67 20.13 0.11
N ARG A 15 12.50 19.65 -0.82
CA ARG A 15 13.86 20.18 -1.04
C ARG A 15 13.81 21.51 -1.78
N GLU A 16 14.86 22.31 -1.63
CA GLU A 16 15.10 23.51 -2.44
C GLU A 16 16.31 23.30 -3.35
N PRO A 17 16.14 23.38 -4.69
CA PRO A 17 14.88 23.45 -5.42
C PRO A 17 14.07 22.13 -5.33
N PRO A 18 12.73 22.18 -5.46
CA PRO A 18 11.89 21.00 -5.35
C PRO A 18 12.14 20.02 -6.50
N MET A 19 12.30 18.74 -6.16
CA MET A 19 12.51 17.68 -7.14
C MET A 19 11.24 16.84 -7.32
N VAL A 20 10.63 16.95 -8.49
CA VAL A 20 9.50 16.11 -8.88
C VAL A 20 10.01 14.88 -9.62
N VAL A 21 10.00 13.73 -8.94
CA VAL A 21 10.45 12.46 -9.51
C VAL A 21 9.26 11.52 -9.73
N ASN A 22 9.25 10.84 -10.88
CA ASN A 22 8.26 9.82 -11.17
C ASN A 22 8.37 8.68 -10.15
N ARG A 23 7.22 8.19 -9.69
CA ARG A 23 7.11 7.08 -8.75
C ARG A 23 7.86 5.83 -9.21
N ASP A 24 7.79 5.52 -10.51
CA ASP A 24 8.41 4.32 -11.05
C ASP A 24 9.93 4.39 -10.98
N ARG A 25 10.50 5.58 -11.17
CA ARG A 25 11.94 5.81 -11.00
C ARG A 25 12.39 5.64 -9.56
N VAL A 26 11.61 6.16 -8.60
CA VAL A 26 11.89 5.95 -7.17
C VAL A 26 11.80 4.47 -6.79
N ARG A 27 10.82 3.75 -7.35
CA ARG A 27 10.67 2.31 -7.13
C ARG A 27 11.81 1.49 -7.72
N ALA A 28 12.27 1.82 -8.92
CA ALA A 28 13.40 1.14 -9.55
C ALA A 28 14.68 1.30 -8.69
N ILE A 29 14.97 2.52 -8.26
CA ILE A 29 16.12 2.79 -7.38
C ILE A 29 15.97 2.09 -6.02
N LEU A 30 14.77 2.09 -5.43
CA LEU A 30 14.51 1.38 -4.17
C LEU A 30 14.69 -0.14 -4.32
N ALA A 31 14.28 -0.72 -5.45
CA ALA A 31 14.45 -2.15 -5.71
C ALA A 31 15.92 -2.53 -5.89
N GLU A 32 16.74 -1.61 -6.41
CA GLU A 32 18.19 -1.79 -6.56
C GLU A 32 18.93 -1.63 -5.22
N LEU A 33 18.59 -0.59 -4.44
CA LEU A 33 19.26 -0.27 -3.17
C LEU A 33 18.80 -1.13 -2.00
N ASP A 34 17.53 -1.52 -1.95
CA ASP A 34 16.92 -2.29 -0.87
C ASP A 34 15.97 -3.38 -1.41
N PRO A 35 16.51 -4.40 -2.13
CA PRO A 35 15.70 -5.49 -2.67
C PRO A 35 14.98 -6.28 -1.57
N VAL A 36 15.58 -6.41 -0.38
CA VAL A 36 15.00 -7.14 0.75
C VAL A 36 13.82 -6.38 1.36
N GLY A 37 13.96 -5.08 1.62
CA GLY A 37 12.88 -4.26 2.16
C GLY A 37 11.76 -4.04 1.16
N VAL A 38 12.07 -3.98 -0.14
CA VAL A 38 11.05 -4.05 -1.20
C VAL A 38 10.35 -5.41 -1.16
N ALA A 39 11.06 -6.53 -1.30
CA ALA A 39 10.46 -7.86 -1.28
C ALA A 39 9.60 -8.11 -0.03
N THR A 40 10.08 -7.70 1.14
CA THR A 40 9.35 -7.80 2.42
C THR A 40 8.03 -7.05 2.37
N ARG A 41 8.01 -5.85 1.79
CA ARG A 41 6.81 -5.01 1.66
C ARG A 41 5.79 -5.60 0.70
N TRP A 42 6.25 -6.22 -0.39
CA TRP A 42 5.38 -6.96 -1.32
C TRP A 42 4.90 -8.28 -0.71
N ALA A 43 5.71 -8.90 0.14
CA ALA A 43 5.39 -10.12 0.86
C ALA A 43 4.50 -9.89 2.09
N GLN A 44 4.27 -8.64 2.52
CA GLN A 44 3.26 -8.32 3.53
C GLN A 44 1.87 -8.63 2.96
N VAL A 45 1.42 -9.86 3.20
CA VAL A 45 0.07 -10.30 2.89
C VAL A 45 -0.89 -9.49 3.77
N VAL A 46 -1.85 -8.81 3.15
CA VAL A 46 -3.00 -8.27 3.88
C VAL A 46 -3.68 -9.47 4.56
N SER A 47 -3.58 -9.54 5.88
CA SER A 47 -4.24 -10.59 6.66
C SER A 47 -5.75 -10.45 6.50
N ARG A 48 -6.33 -11.20 5.56
CA ARG A 48 -7.78 -11.25 5.38
C ARG A 48 -8.38 -12.01 6.55
N ARG A 49 -9.39 -11.41 7.18
CA ARG A 49 -10.16 -12.09 8.23
C ARG A 49 -10.81 -13.33 7.65
N ARG A 50 -10.68 -14.47 8.34
CA ARG A 50 -11.42 -15.69 8.02
C ARG A 50 -12.81 -15.54 8.65
N TYR A 51 -13.82 -15.32 7.83
CA TYR A 51 -15.19 -15.29 8.29
C TYR A 51 -15.78 -16.71 8.25
N SER A 52 -16.34 -17.15 9.38
CA SER A 52 -17.16 -18.37 9.45
C SER A 52 -18.61 -17.90 9.49
N VAL A 53 -19.37 -18.21 8.43
CA VAL A 53 -20.78 -17.84 8.34
C VAL A 53 -21.64 -19.10 8.36
N PRO A 54 -22.82 -19.06 9.01
CA PRO A 54 -23.69 -20.23 9.14
C PRO A 54 -24.33 -20.66 7.81
N GLU A 55 -24.64 -19.72 6.90
CA GLU A 55 -25.23 -20.02 5.58
C GLU A 55 -24.51 -19.32 4.40
N PRO A 56 -24.63 -19.84 3.15
CA PRO A 56 -23.92 -19.33 1.96
C PRO A 56 -24.14 -17.84 1.62
N ASN A 57 -25.26 -17.24 2.03
CA ASN A 57 -25.59 -15.83 1.75
C ASN A 57 -25.30 -14.89 2.92
N SER A 58 -24.94 -15.42 4.10
CA SER A 58 -24.78 -14.61 5.32
C SER A 58 -23.51 -13.73 5.26
N LEU A 59 -22.53 -14.10 4.44
CA LEU A 59 -21.35 -13.25 4.17
C LEU A 59 -21.69 -12.02 3.31
N TRP A 60 -22.68 -12.11 2.43
CA TRP A 60 -23.09 -11.00 1.56
C TRP A 60 -23.74 -9.85 2.34
N HIS A 61 -24.40 -10.17 3.46
CA HIS A 61 -24.91 -9.16 4.38
C HIS A 61 -23.78 -8.40 5.11
N ILE A 62 -22.60 -8.99 5.26
CA ILE A 62 -21.44 -8.29 5.85
C ILE A 62 -20.85 -7.27 4.84
N ASP A 63 -21.06 -7.48 3.54
CA ASP A 63 -20.80 -6.52 2.48
C ASP A 63 -21.98 -5.55 2.27
N SER A 64 -22.75 -5.28 3.33
CA SER A 64 -23.80 -4.26 3.29
C SER A 64 -23.16 -2.88 3.26
N HIS A 65 -22.77 -2.45 2.06
CA HIS A 65 -23.04 -1.12 1.54
C HIS A 65 -22.76 0.07 2.48
N HIS A 66 -21.60 0.10 3.14
CA HIS A 66 -21.09 1.30 3.82
C HIS A 66 -20.72 2.44 2.84
N SER A 67 -21.01 2.27 1.55
CA SER A 67 -20.82 3.25 0.46
C SER A 67 -22.03 4.13 0.17
N LEU A 68 -23.20 3.91 0.81
CA LEU A 68 -24.34 4.85 0.72
C LEU A 68 -24.82 5.24 2.12
N VAL A 69 -24.08 6.13 2.76
CA VAL A 69 -24.65 7.03 3.77
C VAL A 69 -24.63 8.42 3.14
N ARG A 70 -25.83 8.97 2.95
CA ARG A 70 -26.09 10.33 2.49
C ARG A 70 -25.87 11.32 3.63
#